data_AF-A0A922VGF3-F1
#
_entry.id   AF-A0A922VGF3-F1
#
_cell.length_a   1.000
_cell.length_b   1.000
_cell.length_c   1.000
_cell.angle_alpha   90.00
_cell.angle_beta   90.00
_cell.angle_gamma   90.00
#
_symmetry.space_group_name_H-M   'P 1'
#
loop_
_entity.id
_entity.type
_entity.pdbx_description
1 polymer ?
#
loop_
_entity_poly.entity_id
_entity_poly.type
_entity_poly.pdbx_seq_one_letter_code
_entity_poly.pdbx_strand_id
1 'polypeptide(L)' 'MMIWLFVVAAMIVAMVVIGGITRLTESGLSITQWKPISGTVPPLSDADWAAEFERYKQIPEYTQLNRGMTLDGFKA' A
#
# COMPACT_ATOMS: atom_id res chain seq x y z
N MET A 1 7.58 -38.51 -12.84
CA MET A 1 8.00 -38.54 -11.43
C MET A 1 8.63 -37.21 -10.95
N MET A 2 9.43 -36.48 -11.76
CA MET A 2 10.16 -35.28 -11.30
C MET A 2 9.49 -33.93 -11.59
N ILE A 3 8.38 -33.89 -12.33
CA ILE A 3 7.73 -32.64 -12.76
C ILE A 3 7.34 -31.76 -11.55
N TRP A 4 6.91 -32.37 -10.44
CA TRP A 4 6.54 -31.62 -9.24
C TRP A 4 7.71 -30.83 -8.63
N LEU A 5 8.94 -31.36 -8.72
CA LEU A 5 10.14 -30.65 -8.26
C LEU A 5 10.38 -29.39 -9.10
N PHE A 6 10.19 -29.48 -10.41
CA PHE A 6 10.29 -28.31 -11.30
C PHE A 6 9.18 -27.29 -11.04
N VAL A 7 7.96 -27.75 -10.74
CA VAL A 7 6.85 -26.86 -10.35
C VAL A 7 7.17 -26.12 -9.05
N VAL A 8 7.63 -26.81 -8.02
CA VAL A 8 8.01 -26.18 -6.75
C VAL A 8 9.19 -25.23 -6.93
N ALA A 9 10.21 -25.62 -7.70
CA ALA A 9 11.34 -24.73 -8.01
C ALA A 9 10.88 -23.47 -8.75
N ALA A 10 9.99 -23.61 -9.74
CA ALA A 10 9.41 -22.47 -10.46
C ALA A 10 8.60 -21.55 -9.53
N MET A 11 7.84 -22.11 -8.59
CA MET A 11 7.12 -21.31 -7.59
C MET A 11 8.06 -20.53 -6.67
N ILE A 12 9.17 -21.13 -6.23
CA ILE A 12 10.18 -20.45 -5.41
C ILE A 12 10.80 -19.29 -6.20
N VAL A 13 11.18 -19.51 -7.46
CA VAL A 13 11.72 -18.46 -8.33
C VAL A 13 10.70 -17.34 -8.51
N ALA A 14 9.43 -17.67 -8.76
CA ALA A 14 8.36 -16.68 -8.88
C ALA A 14 8.21 -15.84 -7.61
N MET A 15 8.23 -16.45 -6.41
CA MET A 15 8.16 -15.73 -5.14
C MET A 15 9.34 -14.74 -4.97
N VAL A 16 10.55 -15.14 -5.34
CA VAL A 16 11.73 -14.27 -5.27
C VAL A 16 11.62 -13.11 -6.25
N VAL A 17 11.18 -13.36 -7.49
CA VAL A 17 10.99 -12.31 -8.50
C VAL A 17 9.92 -11.32 -8.06
N ILE A 18 8.76 -11.80 -7.62
CA ILE A 18 7.66 -10.96 -7.12
C ILE A 18 8.14 -10.12 -5.93
N GLY A 19 8.79 -10.74 -4.94
CA GLY A 19 9.34 -10.05 -3.77
C GLY A 19 10.38 -8.99 -4.17
N GLY A 20 11.25 -9.30 -5.12
CA GLY A 20 12.24 -8.37 -5.68
C GLY A 20 11.58 -7.16 -6.34
N ILE A 21 10.58 -7.39 -7.20
CA ILE A 21 9.82 -6.32 -7.86
C ILE A 21 9.11 -5.43 -6.84
N THR A 22 8.45 -6.01 -5.83
CA THR A 22 7.74 -5.23 -4.79
C THR A 22 8.69 -4.36 -3.95
N ARG A 23 9.94 -4.82 -3.75
CA ARG A 23 10.97 -4.04 -3.07
C ARG A 23 11.49 -2.90 -3.94
N LEU A 24 11.73 -3.16 -5.23
CA LEU A 24 12.23 -2.16 -6.17
C LEU A 24 11.19 -1.09 -6.51
N THR A 25 9.91 -1.44 -6.49
CA THR A 25 8.79 -0.50 -6.72
C THR A 25 8.34 0.22 -5.46
N GLU A 26 9.02 0.01 -4.33
CA GLU A 26 8.66 0.55 -3.00
C GLU A 26 7.21 0.28 -2.55
N SER A 27 6.45 -0.53 -3.28
CA SER A 27 5.07 -0.92 -2.96
C SER A 27 4.99 -1.70 -1.64
N GLY A 28 6.07 -2.38 -1.26
CA GLY A 28 6.20 -3.00 0.06
C GLY A 28 6.45 -2.00 1.21
N LEU A 29 6.95 -0.79 0.92
CA LEU A 29 7.13 0.30 1.89
C LEU A 29 5.90 1.21 1.98
N SER A 30 5.08 1.31 0.93
CA SER A 30 3.86 2.13 0.94
C SER A 30 2.71 1.49 1.73
N ILE A 31 2.75 0.17 1.96
CA ILE A 31 1.83 -0.53 2.86
C ILE A 31 2.27 -0.23 4.31
N THR A 32 1.97 0.97 4.79
CA THR A 32 2.19 1.35 6.19
C THR A 32 1.06 0.87 7.11
N GLN A 33 -0.13 0.61 6.57
CA GLN A 33 -1.27 0.05 7.32
C GLN A 33 -1.98 -1.04 6.51
N TRP A 34 -1.90 -2.29 6.96
CA TRP A 34 -2.66 -3.40 6.38
C TRP A 34 -4.09 -3.38 6.94
N LYS A 35 -5.03 -2.80 6.18
CA LYS A 35 -6.47 -2.78 6.51
C LYS A 35 -7.27 -3.50 5.40
N PRO A 36 -7.28 -4.85 5.36
CA PRO A 36 -7.95 -5.61 4.31
C PRO A 36 -9.48 -5.44 4.28
N ILE A 37 -10.08 -5.05 5.41
CA ILE A 37 -11.55 -4.89 5.55
C ILE A 37 -11.94 -3.41 5.68
N SER A 38 -11.17 -2.60 6.43
CA SER A 38 -11.47 -1.17 6.64
C SER A 38 -10.77 -0.22 5.67
N GLY A 39 -9.86 -0.69 4.82
CA GLY A 39 -9.13 0.16 3.85
C GLY A 39 -9.94 0.50 2.60
N THR A 40 -11.06 -0.18 2.36
CA THR A 40 -11.92 -0.03 1.18
C THR A 40 -13.22 0.72 1.45
N VAL A 41 -13.54 1.02 2.71
CA VAL A 41 -14.71 1.84 3.06
C VAL A 41 -14.28 3.30 3.09
N PRO A 42 -14.73 4.14 2.14
CA PRO A 42 -14.42 5.56 2.17
C PRO A 42 -15.00 6.19 3.45
N PRO A 43 -14.34 7.22 4.02
CA PRO A 43 -14.87 7.93 5.18
C PRO A 43 -16.28 8.46 4.90
N LEU A 44 -17.22 8.18 5.81
CA LEU A 44 -18.65 8.45 5.62
C LEU A 44 -19.08 9.81 6.18
N SER A 45 -18.25 10.47 6.99
CA SER A 45 -18.53 11.77 7.60
C SER A 45 -17.35 12.75 7.47
N ASP A 46 -17.61 14.05 7.56
CA ASP A 46 -16.56 15.07 7.54
C ASP A 46 -15.56 14.94 8.69
N ALA A 47 -16.01 14.47 9.85
CA ALA A 47 -15.13 14.19 10.98
C ALA A 47 -14.19 13.01 10.70
N ASP A 48 -14.68 11.97 10.01
CA ASP A 48 -13.85 10.83 9.61
C ASP A 48 -12.85 11.23 8.52
N TRP A 49 -13.25 12.09 7.58
CA TRP A 49 -12.35 12.67 6.58
C TRP A 49 -11.23 13.49 7.23
N ALA A 50 -11.55 14.32 8.23
CA ALA A 50 -10.55 15.06 8.98
C ALA A 50 -9.59 14.13 9.73
N ALA A 51 -10.11 13.09 10.39
CA ALA A 51 -9.30 12.11 11.11
C ALA A 51 -8.38 11.30 10.18
N GLU A 52 -8.86 10.89 9.01
CA GLU A 52 -8.05 10.18 8.02
C GLU A 52 -7.01 11.09 7.39
N PHE A 53 -7.34 12.36 7.13
CA PHE A 53 -6.39 13.33 6.61
C PHE A 53 -5.29 13.66 7.63
N GLU A 54 -5.59 13.74 8.92
CA GLU A 54 -4.56 13.86 9.97
C GLU A 54 -3.63 12.64 10.02
N ARG A 55 -4.15 11.42 9.78
CA ARG A 55 -3.29 10.24 9.61
C ARG A 55 -2.46 10.33 8.34
N TYR A 56 -3.04 10.77 7.23
CA TYR A 56 -2.35 10.93 5.96
C TYR A 56 -1.15 11.87 6.06
N LYS A 57 -1.29 12.98 6.81
CA LYS A 57 -0.18 13.92 7.10
C LYS A 57 1.03 13.26 7.79
N GLN A 58 0.82 12.19 8.55
CA GLN A 58 1.88 11.47 9.25
C GLN A 58 2.65 10.50 8.34
N ILE A 59 2.12 10.20 7.14
CA ILE A 59 2.76 9.30 6.18
C ILE A 59 3.85 10.07 5.42
N PRO A 60 5.01 9.46 5.11
CA PRO A 60 6.06 10.09 4.33
C PRO A 60 5.57 10.62 2.97
N GLU A 61 4.54 10.01 2.40
CA GLU A 61 3.93 10.39 1.14
C GLU A 61 3.39 11.83 1.14
N TYR A 62 2.70 12.25 2.21
CA TYR A 62 2.27 13.64 2.36
C TYR A 62 3.47 14.59 2.41
N THR A 63 4.55 14.19 3.07
CA THR A 63 5.74 15.05 3.22
C THR A 63 6.59 15.11 1.95
N GLN A 64 6.59 14.05 1.14
CA GLN A 64 7.45 13.89 -0.03
C GLN A 64 6.76 14.27 -1.36
N LEU A 65 5.47 13.99 -1.51
CA LEU A 65 4.73 14.15 -2.76
C LEU A 65 3.63 15.20 -2.65
N ASN A 66 2.87 15.21 -1.55
CA ASN A 66 1.66 16.02 -1.41
C ASN A 66 1.76 17.11 -0.34
N ARG A 67 2.95 17.71 -0.19
CA ARG A 67 3.24 18.67 0.88
C ARG A 67 2.40 19.94 0.68
N GLY A 68 1.49 20.20 1.62
CA GLY A 68 0.58 21.35 1.55
C GLY A 68 -0.77 21.05 0.88
N MET A 69 -1.07 19.78 0.58
CA MET A 69 -2.41 19.35 0.18
C MET A 69 -3.43 19.77 1.25
N THR A 70 -4.61 20.22 0.82
CA THR A 70 -5.73 20.58 1.69
C THR A 70 -6.69 19.39 1.84
N LEU A 71 -7.60 19.46 2.82
CA LEU A 71 -8.64 18.42 2.99
C LEU A 71 -9.48 18.24 1.72
N ASP A 72 -9.78 19.35 1.02
CA ASP A 72 -10.51 19.29 -0.26
C ASP A 72 -9.69 18.63 -1.37
N GLY A 73 -8.38 18.86 -1.41
CA GLY A 73 -7.48 18.17 -2.32
C GLY A 73 -7.29 16.68 -2.01
N PHE A 74 -7.57 16.25 -0.79
CA PHE A 74 -7.54 14.85 -0.36
C PHE A 74 -8.87 14.10 -0.64
N LYS A 75 -9.98 14.84 -0.72
CA LYS A 75 -11.32 14.30 -1.05
C LYS A 75 -11.57 14.17 -2.56
N ALA A 76 -10.83 14.91 -3.38
CA ALA A 76 -10.98 14.99 -4.85
C ALA A 76 -10.40 13.76 -5.57
#